data_AF-A0A0L1JSB1-F1
#
_entry.id   AF-A0A0L1JSB1-F1
#
_cell.length_a   1.000
_cell.length_b   1.000
_cell.length_c   1.000
_cell.angle_alpha   90.00
_cell.angle_beta   90.00
_cell.angle_gamma   90.00
#
_symmetry.space_group_name_H-M   'P 1'
#
loop_
_entity.id
_entity.type
_entity.pdbx_description
1 polymer ?
#
loop_
_entity_poly.entity_id
_entity_poly.type
_entity_poly.pdbx_seq_one_letter_code
_entity_poly.pdbx_strand_id
1 'polypeptide(L)'
;MSFIRPEAAAALSRWAEALAGVALLALALGWLILGRGILPYVGAALAPLALAVIWLGVQRGRFRVGDGGPGTVQVAEGEIAYFGPLTGGVRRLRGLRAVILDPTAHPPSWVLQAAGEDDLSIPLDADGAEALFDAFAVLPGLKTGHMLRALETRPDHPVVIWHEPPARLH
;
A
#
# COMPACT_ATOMS: atom_id res chain seq x y z
N MET A 1 -7.72 2.25 -29.29
CA MET A 1 -8.45 1.04 -28.87
C MET A 1 -7.43 -0.02 -28.48
N SER A 2 -7.17 -0.19 -27.19
CA SER A 2 -6.29 -1.24 -26.66
C SER A 2 -7.16 -2.23 -25.92
N PHE A 3 -7.14 -3.49 -26.34
CA PHE A 3 -7.89 -4.61 -25.74
C PHE A 3 -7.20 -5.21 -24.51
N ILE A 4 -6.31 -4.46 -23.87
CA ILE A 4 -5.68 -4.86 -22.60
C ILE A 4 -6.39 -4.10 -21.49
N ARG A 5 -7.06 -4.84 -20.59
CA ARG A 5 -7.58 -4.27 -19.34
C ARG A 5 -6.45 -3.48 -18.66
N PRO A 6 -6.67 -2.22 -18.24
CA PRO A 6 -5.62 -1.40 -17.62
C PRO A 6 -4.99 -2.10 -16.41
N GLU A 7 -5.76 -2.93 -15.71
CA GLU A 7 -5.30 -3.81 -14.62
C GLU A 7 -4.21 -4.81 -15.06
N ALA A 8 -4.36 -5.40 -16.25
CA ALA A 8 -3.40 -6.35 -16.80
C ALA A 8 -2.13 -5.64 -17.29
N ALA A 9 -2.25 -4.45 -17.87
CA ALA A 9 -1.11 -3.63 -18.27
C ALA A 9 -0.30 -3.15 -17.06
N ALA A 10 -0.97 -2.77 -15.97
CA ALA A 10 -0.33 -2.41 -14.71
C ALA A 10 0.36 -3.62 -14.05
N ALA A 11 -0.25 -4.80 -14.09
CA ALA A 11 0.38 -6.02 -13.62
C ALA A 11 1.61 -6.41 -14.46
N LEU A 12 1.55 -6.28 -15.79
CA LEU A 12 2.69 -6.57 -16.68
C LEU A 12 3.85 -5.58 -16.51
N SER A 13 3.57 -4.29 -16.37
CA SER A 13 4.61 -3.29 -16.12
C SER A 13 5.26 -3.48 -14.74
N ARG A 14 4.50 -3.91 -13.73
CA ARG A 14 4.98 -4.23 -12.38
C ARG A 14 6.03 -5.36 -12.36
N TRP A 15 5.87 -6.35 -13.22
CA TRP A 15 6.79 -7.49 -13.30
C TRP A 15 7.72 -7.45 -14.51
N ALA A 16 7.71 -6.37 -15.30
CA ALA A 16 8.48 -6.26 -16.53
C ALA A 16 9.99 -6.43 -16.29
N GLU A 17 10.53 -5.85 -15.21
CA GLU A 17 11.96 -6.00 -14.84
C GLU A 17 12.30 -7.45 -14.49
N ALA A 18 11.43 -8.13 -13.73
CA ALA A 18 11.59 -9.54 -13.37
C ALA A 18 11.46 -10.47 -14.59
N LEU A 19 10.48 -10.22 -15.46
CA LEU A 19 10.27 -10.96 -16.71
C LEU A 19 11.44 -10.77 -17.69
N ALA A 20 11.96 -9.55 -17.82
CA ALA A 20 13.14 -9.26 -18.62
C ALA A 20 14.38 -9.98 -18.05
N GLY A 21 14.54 -9.99 -16.72
CA GLY A 21 15.58 -10.75 -16.04
C GLY A 21 15.49 -12.26 -16.30
N VAL A 22 14.29 -12.83 -16.23
CA VAL A 22 14.04 -14.26 -16.53
C VAL A 22 14.35 -14.59 -17.99
N ALA A 23 13.95 -13.71 -18.93
CA ALA A 23 14.27 -13.88 -20.34
C ALA A 23 15.78 -13.83 -20.60
N LEU A 24 16.49 -12.90 -19.97
CA LEU A 24 17.95 -12.80 -20.02
C LEU A 24 18.62 -14.04 -19.42
N LEU A 25 18.11 -14.56 -18.30
CA LEU A 25 18.65 -15.76 -17.66
C LEU A 25 18.46 -17.00 -18.55
N ALA A 26 17.29 -17.14 -19.17
CA ALA A 26 17.03 -18.22 -20.12
C ALA A 26 17.96 -18.16 -21.34
N LEU A 27 18.24 -16.96 -21.86
CA LEU A 27 19.20 -16.74 -22.95
C LEU A 27 20.63 -17.13 -22.52
N ALA A 28 21.05 -16.68 -21.32
CA ALA A 28 22.37 -16.97 -20.78
C ALA A 28 22.60 -18.47 -20.55
N LEU A 29 21.61 -19.17 -19.98
CA LEU A 29 21.61 -20.63 -19.83
C LEU A 29 21.62 -21.36 -21.18
N GLY A 30 20.86 -20.86 -22.16
CA GLY A 30 20.85 -21.41 -23.52
C GLY A 30 22.24 -21.35 -24.16
N TRP A 31 22.94 -20.23 -24.03
CA TRP A 31 24.32 -20.09 -24.51
C TRP A 31 25.34 -20.91 -23.72
N LEU A 32 25.09 -21.15 -22.43
CA LEU A 32 25.93 -21.99 -21.59
C LEU A 32 25.84 -23.48 -21.96
N ILE A 33 24.64 -23.97 -22.27
CA ILE A 33 24.36 -25.40 -22.49
C ILE A 33 24.51 -25.80 -23.97
N LEU A 34 24.00 -24.98 -24.90
CA LEU A 34 24.00 -25.29 -26.34
C LEU A 34 25.14 -24.59 -27.10
N GLY A 35 25.82 -23.62 -26.48
CA GLY A 35 26.87 -22.85 -27.12
C GLY A 35 28.12 -23.69 -27.42
N ARG A 36 28.78 -23.40 -28.54
CA ARG A 36 30.10 -23.96 -28.90
C ARG A 36 31.07 -22.80 -29.11
N GLY A 37 32.36 -23.01 -28.81
CA GLY A 37 33.37 -21.96 -28.92
C GLY A 37 33.31 -20.96 -27.75
N ILE A 38 33.23 -19.65 -28.04
CA ILE A 38 33.26 -18.59 -27.02
C ILE A 38 31.91 -18.32 -26.34
N LEU A 39 30.80 -18.77 -26.95
CA LEU A 39 29.43 -18.50 -26.48
C LEU A 39 29.16 -18.95 -25.02
N PRO A 40 29.67 -20.11 -24.53
CA PRO A 40 29.48 -20.52 -23.14
C PRO A 40 30.09 -19.56 -22.11
N TYR A 41 31.24 -18.95 -22.43
CA TYR A 41 31.89 -17.96 -21.55
C TYR A 41 31.07 -16.66 -21.45
N VAL A 42 30.46 -16.26 -22.57
CA VAL A 42 29.55 -15.09 -22.61
C VAL A 42 28.29 -15.38 -21.79
N GLY A 43 27.72 -16.59 -21.92
CA GLY A 43 26.59 -17.05 -21.10
C GLY A 43 26.92 -17.08 -19.60
N ALA A 44 28.12 -17.57 -19.24
CA ALA A 44 28.59 -17.60 -17.86
C ALA A 44 28.75 -16.19 -17.25
N ALA A 45 29.19 -15.20 -18.04
CA ALA A 45 29.29 -13.81 -17.60
C ALA A 45 27.91 -13.12 -17.48
N LEU A 46 26.95 -13.47 -18.34
CA LEU A 46 25.60 -12.88 -18.34
C LEU A 46 24.67 -13.47 -17.28
N ALA A 47 24.85 -14.74 -16.91
CA ALA A 47 24.03 -15.40 -15.90
C ALA A 47 23.97 -14.65 -14.55
N PRO A 48 25.08 -14.21 -13.93
CA PRO A 48 25.02 -13.45 -12.68
C PRO A 48 24.36 -12.07 -12.84
N LEU A 49 24.53 -11.42 -14.00
CA LEU A 49 23.87 -10.14 -14.30
C LEU A 49 22.35 -10.31 -14.38
N ALA A 50 21.88 -11.35 -15.07
CA ALA A 50 20.46 -11.69 -15.15
C ALA A 50 19.89 -12.03 -13.76
N LEU A 51 20.64 -12.78 -12.95
CA LEU A 51 20.25 -13.11 -11.58
C LEU A 51 20.10 -11.84 -10.71
N ALA A 52 21.03 -10.89 -10.84
CA ALA A 52 20.97 -9.61 -10.14
C ALA A 52 19.74 -8.79 -10.56
N VAL A 53 19.43 -8.72 -11.86
CA VAL A 53 18.23 -8.04 -12.37
C VAL A 53 16.95 -8.71 -11.84
N ILE A 54 16.88 -10.04 -11.83
CA ILE A 54 15.75 -10.77 -11.22
C ILE A 54 15.64 -10.45 -9.74
N TRP A 55 16.76 -10.48 -9.00
CA TRP A 55 16.78 -10.19 -7.57
C TRP A 55 16.26 -8.78 -7.27
N LEU A 56 16.76 -7.77 -7.99
CA LEU A 56 16.29 -6.38 -7.86
C LEU A 56 14.83 -6.25 -8.26
N GLY A 57 14.41 -6.88 -9.36
CA GLY A 57 13.03 -6.88 -9.83
C GLY A 57 12.07 -7.56 -8.85
N VAL A 58 12.49 -8.65 -8.20
CA VAL A 58 11.71 -9.35 -7.16
C VAL A 58 11.67 -8.54 -5.89
N GLN A 59 12.79 -7.93 -5.45
CA GLN A 59 12.79 -7.03 -4.30
C GLN A 59 11.87 -5.83 -4.56
N ARG A 60 12.00 -5.17 -5.71
CA ARG A 60 11.15 -4.03 -6.10
C ARG A 60 9.68 -4.41 -6.29
N GLY A 61 9.40 -5.57 -6.89
CA GLY A 61 8.05 -6.10 -7.02
C GLY A 61 7.41 -6.44 -5.68
N ARG A 62 8.21 -6.86 -4.68
CA ARG A 62 7.76 -7.10 -3.30
C ARG A 62 7.54 -5.82 -2.50
N PHE A 63 8.32 -4.77 -2.75
CA PHE A 63 8.07 -3.44 -2.16
C PHE A 63 6.98 -2.64 -2.89
N ARG A 64 6.57 -3.08 -4.08
CA ARG A 64 5.46 -2.50 -4.85
C ARG A 64 4.15 -3.29 -4.68
N VAL A 65 4.00 -3.90 -3.49
CA VAL A 65 2.74 -4.46 -2.99
C VAL A 65 1.78 -3.35 -2.52
N GLY A 66 2.26 -2.12 -2.34
CA GLY A 66 1.39 -0.95 -2.36
C GLY A 66 0.96 -0.63 -3.78
N ASP A 67 -0.25 -1.04 -4.17
CA ASP A 67 -1.04 -0.29 -5.17
C ASP A 67 -1.52 1.02 -4.50
N GLY A 68 -0.56 1.70 -3.87
CA GLY A 68 -0.76 2.49 -2.68
C GLY A 68 -1.22 3.88 -3.07
N GLY A 69 -2.36 4.28 -2.56
CA GLY A 69 -2.83 5.65 -2.59
C GLY A 69 -1.76 6.63 -2.15
N PRO A 70 -1.93 7.92 -2.47
CA PRO A 70 -0.93 8.93 -2.17
C PRO A 70 -0.54 8.92 -0.69
N GLY A 71 0.74 8.70 -0.41
CA GLY A 71 1.32 8.82 0.93
C GLY A 71 1.57 7.51 1.68
N THR A 72 2.21 7.62 2.85
CA THR A 72 2.49 6.51 3.76
C THR A 72 1.97 6.79 5.16
N VAL A 73 1.50 5.76 5.84
CA VAL A 73 0.99 5.79 7.21
C VAL A 73 1.94 5.01 8.11
N GLN A 74 2.32 5.64 9.22
CA GLN A 74 3.08 4.98 10.28
C GLN A 74 2.29 5.06 11.58
N VAL A 75 2.17 3.93 12.26
CA VAL A 75 1.57 3.83 13.58
C VAL A 75 2.63 3.43 14.58
N ALA A 76 2.92 4.29 15.56
CA ALA A 76 3.91 4.04 16.60
C ALA A 76 3.40 4.58 17.94
N GLU A 77 3.43 3.76 18.99
CA GLU A 77 3.14 4.16 20.38
C GLU A 77 1.78 4.88 20.57
N GLY A 78 0.77 4.54 19.76
CA GLY A 78 -0.54 5.18 19.79
C GLY A 78 -0.58 6.55 19.10
N GLU A 79 0.38 6.83 18.24
CA GLU A 79 0.35 7.95 17.30
C GLU A 79 0.19 7.42 15.87
N ILE A 80 -0.59 8.14 15.07
CA ILE A 80 -0.80 7.90 13.66
C ILE A 80 -0.15 9.06 12.92
N ALA A 81 0.91 8.78 12.17
CA ALA A 81 1.56 9.73 11.29
C ALA A 81 1.22 9.41 9.84
N TYR A 82 0.69 10.40 9.12
CA TYR A 82 0.44 10.29 7.68
C TYR A 82 1.29 11.30 6.93
N PHE A 83 2.03 10.79 5.94
CA PHE A 83 2.89 11.56 5.06
C PHE A 83 2.35 11.49 3.64
N GLY A 84 1.41 12.38 3.32
CA GLY A 84 0.87 12.53 1.97
C GLY A 84 1.61 13.59 1.14
N PRO A 85 1.42 13.58 -0.19
CA PRO A 85 2.09 14.50 -1.11
C PRO A 85 1.55 15.94 -1.05
N LEU A 86 0.30 16.12 -0.61
CA LEU A 86 -0.38 17.42 -0.52
C LEU A 86 -0.74 17.77 0.92
N THR A 87 -1.01 16.76 1.74
CA THR A 87 -1.44 16.89 3.12
C THR A 87 -0.71 15.85 3.96
N GLY A 88 -0.53 16.15 5.24
CA GLY A 88 0.13 15.25 6.17
C GLY A 88 -0.03 15.75 7.59
N GLY A 89 0.16 14.87 8.55
CA GLY A 89 -0.03 15.21 9.96
C GLY A 89 0.19 14.03 10.87
N VAL A 90 0.35 14.34 12.15
CA VAL A 90 0.47 13.35 13.21
C VAL A 90 -0.72 13.55 14.15
N ARG A 91 -1.44 12.46 14.43
CA ARG A 91 -2.60 12.45 15.34
C ARG A 91 -2.37 11.40 16.41
N ARG A 92 -2.51 11.80 17.67
CA ARG A 92 -2.49 10.85 18.79
C ARG A 92 -3.84 10.14 18.88
N LEU A 93 -3.82 8.82 19.00
CA LEU A 93 -5.00 7.97 19.10
C LEU A 93 -5.91 8.39 20.28
N ARG A 94 -5.31 8.79 21.40
CA ARG A 94 -6.03 9.31 22.60
C ARG A 94 -6.62 10.71 22.41
N GLY A 95 -6.15 11.46 21.43
CA GLY A 95 -6.66 12.80 21.11
C GLY A 95 -7.73 12.80 20.01
N LEU A 96 -8.05 11.64 19.46
CA LEU A 96 -9.08 11.49 18.44
C LEU A 96 -10.47 11.71 19.05
N ARG A 97 -11.27 12.53 18.36
CA ARG A 97 -12.68 12.76 18.67
C ARG A 97 -13.61 11.94 17.80
N ALA A 98 -13.22 11.69 16.55
CA ALA A 98 -13.99 10.88 15.64
C ALA A 98 -13.10 10.23 14.58
N VAL A 99 -13.52 9.04 14.15
CA VAL A 99 -12.98 8.34 12.99
C VAL A 99 -14.12 8.16 12.01
N ILE A 100 -13.98 8.76 10.83
CA ILE A 100 -15.00 8.78 9.79
C ILE A 100 -14.42 8.07 8.56
N LEU A 101 -15.21 7.21 7.95
CA LEU A 101 -14.93 6.66 6.64
C LEU A 101 -15.64 7.55 5.61
N ASP A 102 -14.86 8.22 4.75
CA ASP A 102 -15.38 9.01 3.64
C ASP A 102 -15.11 8.31 2.29
N PRO A 103 -16.08 7.53 1.78
CA PRO A 103 -15.98 6.86 0.49
C PRO A 103 -16.20 7.81 -0.70
N THR A 104 -16.68 9.03 -0.47
CA THR A 104 -16.94 10.05 -1.50
C THR A 104 -15.71 10.90 -1.81
N ALA A 105 -14.70 10.85 -0.93
CA ALA A 105 -13.38 11.42 -1.20
C ALA A 105 -12.71 10.74 -2.39
N HIS A 106 -11.85 11.48 -3.10
CA HIS A 106 -11.11 10.97 -4.26
C HIS A 106 -9.61 11.19 -4.03
N PRO A 107 -8.86 10.16 -3.60
CA PRO A 107 -9.30 8.78 -3.33
C PRO A 107 -10.13 8.63 -2.04
N PRO A 108 -10.92 7.54 -1.89
CA PRO A 108 -11.63 7.21 -0.65
C PRO A 108 -10.70 7.27 0.56
N SER A 109 -11.13 7.88 1.65
CA SER A 109 -10.23 8.21 2.76
C SER A 109 -10.83 8.01 4.15
N TRP A 110 -9.98 7.70 5.11
CA TRP A 110 -10.22 7.87 6.53
C TRP A 110 -10.07 9.33 6.90
N VAL A 111 -11.03 9.89 7.63
CA VAL A 111 -10.95 11.24 8.19
C VAL A 111 -10.84 11.13 9.71
N LEU A 112 -9.71 11.59 10.23
CA LEU A 112 -9.40 11.58 11.66
C LEU A 112 -9.56 12.98 12.23
N GLN A 113 -10.55 13.15 13.09
CA GLN A 113 -10.84 14.42 13.75
C GLN A 113 -10.21 14.44 15.14
N ALA A 114 -9.54 15.53 15.48
CA ALA A 114 -8.92 15.73 16.80
C ALA A 114 -9.29 17.09 17.39
N ALA A 115 -9.08 17.25 18.70
CA ALA A 115 -9.44 18.46 19.41
C ALA A 115 -8.56 19.66 19.03
N GLY A 116 -9.11 20.63 18.29
CA GLY A 116 -8.40 21.89 17.98
C GLY A 116 -7.33 21.75 16.89
N GLU A 117 -7.36 20.65 16.14
CA GLU A 117 -6.51 20.40 14.98
C GLU A 117 -7.40 20.21 13.75
N ASP A 118 -6.87 20.51 12.56
CA ASP A 118 -7.60 20.26 11.31
C ASP A 118 -7.82 18.76 11.08
N ASP A 119 -8.83 18.41 10.28
CA ASP A 119 -9.13 17.03 9.95
C ASP A 119 -7.98 16.40 9.14
N LEU A 120 -7.49 15.25 9.60
CA LEU A 120 -6.46 14.48 8.88
C LEU A 120 -7.13 13.45 7.97
N SER A 121 -7.08 13.68 6.66
CA SER A 121 -7.54 12.73 5.65
C SER A 121 -6.41 11.80 5.22
N ILE A 122 -6.64 10.49 5.30
CA ILE A 122 -5.70 9.43 4.96
C ILE A 122 -6.38 8.50 3.94
N PRO A 123 -5.86 8.36 2.70
CA PRO A 123 -6.41 7.45 1.71
C PRO A 123 -6.50 6.00 2.23
N LEU A 124 -7.59 5.30 1.88
CA LEU A 124 -7.80 3.89 2.25
C LEU A 124 -6.71 2.98 1.68
N ASP A 125 -6.17 3.36 0.53
CA ASP A 125 -5.13 2.65 -0.19
C ASP A 125 -3.72 3.15 0.15
N ALA A 126 -3.53 4.13 1.05
CA ALA A 126 -2.19 4.61 1.41
C ALA A 126 -1.27 3.48 1.92
N ASP A 127 0.03 3.59 1.66
CA ASP A 127 0.99 2.57 2.07
C ASP A 127 1.04 2.44 3.60
N GLY A 128 0.77 1.27 4.15
CA GLY A 128 0.67 1.03 5.59
C GLY A 128 -0.67 1.44 6.21
N ALA A 129 -1.68 1.79 5.40
CA ALA A 129 -3.04 2.08 5.90
C ALA A 129 -3.66 0.87 6.62
N GLU A 130 -3.18 -0.35 6.39
CA GLU A 130 -3.66 -1.53 7.11
C GLU A 130 -3.39 -1.45 8.62
N ALA A 131 -2.31 -0.77 9.03
CA ALA A 131 -1.96 -0.58 10.43
C ALA A 131 -3.00 0.28 11.19
N LEU A 132 -3.79 1.09 10.46
CA LEU A 132 -4.87 1.87 11.06
C LEU A 132 -5.98 0.98 11.64
N PHE A 133 -6.23 -0.18 11.04
CA PHE A 133 -7.25 -1.10 11.53
C PHE A 133 -6.95 -1.58 12.95
N ASP A 134 -5.69 -1.98 13.17
CA ASP A 134 -5.22 -2.41 14.49
C ASP A 134 -5.17 -1.25 15.47
N ALA A 135 -4.78 -0.06 15.01
CA ALA A 135 -4.79 1.16 15.83
C ALA A 135 -6.22 1.48 16.31
N PHE A 136 -7.20 1.51 15.41
CA PHE A 136 -8.59 1.81 15.74
C PHE A 136 -9.22 0.73 16.63
N ALA A 137 -8.82 -0.54 16.51
CA ALA A 137 -9.32 -1.61 17.36
C ALA A 137 -9.05 -1.39 18.87
N VAL A 138 -8.06 -0.56 19.21
CA VAL A 138 -7.73 -0.22 20.62
C VAL A 138 -8.63 0.91 21.15
N LEU A 139 -9.39 1.61 20.31
CA LEU A 139 -10.27 2.70 20.73
C LEU A 139 -11.45 2.18 21.58
N PRO A 140 -11.79 2.86 22.70
CA PRO A 140 -12.84 2.41 23.59
C PRO A 140 -14.21 2.49 22.92
N GLY A 141 -14.94 1.37 22.91
CA GLY A 141 -16.29 1.29 22.36
C GLY A 141 -16.36 1.16 20.83
N LEU A 142 -15.21 1.06 20.13
CA LEU A 142 -15.20 0.79 18.70
C LEU A 142 -15.70 -0.63 18.41
N LYS A 143 -16.65 -0.75 17.49
CA LYS A 143 -17.19 -2.03 17.04
C LYS A 143 -16.50 -2.44 15.74
N THR A 144 -15.47 -3.29 15.80
CA THR A 144 -14.70 -3.73 14.61
C THR A 144 -15.61 -4.28 13.50
N GLY A 145 -16.66 -5.02 13.85
CA GLY A 145 -17.63 -5.52 12.87
C GLY A 145 -18.42 -4.42 12.14
N HIS A 146 -18.68 -3.28 12.79
CA HIS A 146 -19.32 -2.12 12.15
C HIS A 146 -18.37 -1.47 11.14
N MET A 147 -17.10 -1.33 11.51
CA MET A 147 -16.05 -0.79 10.65
C MET A 147 -15.85 -1.65 9.37
N LEU A 148 -15.71 -2.97 9.53
CA LEU A 148 -15.53 -3.89 8.41
C LEU A 148 -16.75 -3.86 7.48
N ARG A 149 -17.96 -3.86 8.05
CA ARG A 149 -19.19 -3.79 7.26
C ARG A 149 -19.31 -2.49 6.47
N ALA A 150 -18.88 -1.37 7.05
CA ALA A 150 -18.87 -0.08 6.35
C ALA A 150 -17.91 -0.09 5.15
N LEU A 151 -16.74 -0.74 5.28
CA LEU A 151 -15.80 -0.90 4.17
C LEU A 151 -16.31 -1.85 3.08
N GLU A 152 -16.97 -2.94 3.45
CA GLU A 152 -17.55 -3.89 2.50
C GLU A 152 -18.72 -3.29 1.73
N THR A 153 -19.59 -2.56 2.43
CA THR A 153 -20.81 -2.01 1.84
C THR A 153 -20.51 -0.83 0.91
N ARG A 154 -19.39 -0.13 1.12
CA ARG A 154 -18.99 1.10 0.39
C ARG A 154 -20.16 2.08 0.24
N PRO A 155 -20.64 2.65 1.36
CA PRO A 155 -21.78 3.56 1.33
C PRO A 155 -21.50 4.78 0.44
N ASP A 156 -22.56 5.42 -0.09
CA ASP A 156 -22.41 6.61 -0.96
C ASP A 156 -22.28 7.93 -0.18
N HIS A 157 -22.04 7.85 1.14
CA HIS A 157 -21.92 8.99 2.03
C HIS A 157 -20.89 8.72 3.13
N PRO A 158 -20.32 9.78 3.76
CA PRO A 158 -19.46 9.63 4.93
C PRO A 158 -20.16 8.88 6.06
N VAL A 159 -19.44 7.97 6.73
CA VAL A 159 -19.95 7.19 7.86
C VAL A 159 -19.02 7.34 9.05
N VAL A 160 -19.58 7.76 10.18
CA VAL A 160 -18.86 7.82 11.45
C VAL A 160 -18.68 6.39 11.96
N ILE A 161 -17.44 5.91 11.97
CA ILE A 161 -17.09 4.57 12.47
C ILE A 161 -16.99 4.59 13.99
N TRP A 162 -16.45 5.68 14.53
CA TRP A 162 -16.27 5.86 15.96
C TRP A 162 -16.28 7.33 16.34
N HIS A 163 -16.74 7.62 17.55
CA HIS A 163 -16.66 8.92 18.19
C HIS A 163 -16.23 8.76 19.64
N GLU A 164 -15.58 9.78 20.20
CA GLU A 164 -15.18 9.83 21.59
C GLU A 164 -16.41 9.65 22.49
N PRO A 165 -16.37 8.73 23.48
CA PRO A 165 -17.41 8.61 24.48
C PRO A 165 -17.54 9.91 25.27
N PRO A 166 -18.76 10.37 25.61
CA PRO A 166 -18.92 11.57 26.42
C PRO A 166 -18.15 11.41 27.74
N ALA A 167 -17.36 12.43 28.09
CA ALA A 167 -16.68 12.47 29.38
C ALA A 167 -17.73 12.31 30.48
N ARG A 168 -17.69 11.18 31.19
CA ARG A 168 -18.57 10.94 32.33
C ARG A 168 -18.18 11.94 33.42
N LEU A 169 -18.97 13.00 33.55
CA LEU A 169 -18.93 13.87 34.72
C LEU A 169 -19.34 13.02 35.92
N HIS A 170 -18.39 12.77 36.82
CA HIS A 170 -18.62 12.16 38.13
C HIS A 170 -18.58 13.24 39.20
#